data_AF-A0A1J5SRT0-F1
#
_entry.id   AF-A0A1J5SRT0-F1
#
_cell.length_a   1.000
_cell.length_b   1.000
_cell.length_c   1.000
_cell.angle_alpha   90.00
_cell.angle_beta   90.00
_cell.angle_gamma   90.00
#
_symmetry.space_group_name_H-M   'P 1'
#
loop_
_entity.id
_entity.type
_entity.pdbx_description
1 polymer ?
#
loop_
_entity_poly.entity_id
_entity_poly.type
_entity_poly.pdbx_seq_one_letter_code
_entity_poly.pdbx_strand_id
1 'polypeptide(L)'
;MEKTRDAWNENGEPRKVRSMGWRELYLKEDWWAIYLGLGIIIAAYLFFINGSSIKWIAISPAKWHTPDEAWANFTGHLNQYFMQFVMWSLIFTVSLKALRFKLSEFLPSFLFVYVFSIVIFTIGAWDQASRYNLEPPLLALALGLLISNLGGLPKWMDAGFRVEYYIKTGIVLLGATLPFTLIVWAGPVAVVQATIVSVTTFAVIYFTAKRMGLDRRLAATLGAGGAVCGVSGAIAIAGAVGAKKEHAPIAITMVIVWAIAMIFLLPLASRALQLHTGVAGAWIGTSEFADAAGFAAAQAYGNLAGNVPGIAGTADDAVFGFTLMKVIGRDVWIGVWAFLFALIATTRWEVKAGSKPDAAEIWWRFPKFVLGFFAASVLITVIASGYSQADYNKIVKPELVVPILNLRTWAFIFCFFSIGLTTRFRELASAGIKPFLAFTSGVVVNVILGFVLSTMVFANYWSNLQH
;
A
#
# COMPACT_ATOMS: atom_id res chain seq x y z
N MET A 1 6.75 10.02 12.88
CA MET A 1 6.80 9.59 14.30
C MET A 1 5.65 10.13 15.18
N GLU A 2 4.59 10.72 14.61
CA GLU A 2 3.49 11.28 15.43
C GLU A 2 2.44 10.22 15.86
N LYS A 3 2.20 9.21 15.02
CA LYS A 3 1.27 8.09 15.31
C LYS A 3 1.69 7.16 16.45
N THR A 4 2.96 7.16 16.84
CA THR A 4 3.45 6.37 17.98
C THR A 4 3.08 6.98 19.34
N ARG A 5 2.72 8.28 19.40
CA ARG A 5 2.31 8.92 20.68
C ARG A 5 0.90 8.52 21.10
N ASP A 6 0.01 8.16 20.19
CA ASP A 6 -1.39 7.85 20.51
C ASP A 6 -1.62 6.44 21.07
N ALA A 7 -0.71 5.50 20.80
CA ALA A 7 -0.81 4.12 21.31
C ALA A 7 -0.46 3.99 22.80
N TRP A 8 0.16 5.02 23.39
CA TRP A 8 0.72 4.97 24.73
C TRP A 8 0.22 6.15 25.58
N ASN A 9 -0.09 5.92 26.85
CA ASN A 9 -0.36 7.03 27.75
C ASN A 9 0.95 7.72 28.19
N GLU A 10 0.81 8.87 28.85
CA GLU A 10 1.93 9.65 29.39
C GLU A 10 2.83 8.80 30.31
N ASN A 11 2.24 7.82 30.99
CA ASN A 11 2.91 6.91 31.93
C ASN A 11 3.65 5.74 31.27
N GLY A 12 3.61 5.57 29.95
CA GLY A 12 4.31 4.47 29.31
C GLY A 12 3.55 3.15 29.22
N GLU A 13 2.27 3.14 29.55
CA GLU A 13 1.40 1.98 29.41
C GLU A 13 0.67 2.00 28.06
N PRO A 14 0.34 0.84 27.48
CA PRO A 14 -0.49 0.77 26.29
C PRO A 14 -1.84 1.40 26.65
N ARG A 15 -2.28 2.44 25.92
CA ARG A 15 -3.66 2.90 26.08
C ARG A 15 -4.55 1.72 25.72
N LYS A 16 -5.39 1.25 26.66
CA LYS A 16 -6.51 0.36 26.32
C LYS A 16 -7.22 1.02 25.15
N VAL A 17 -7.33 0.31 24.02
CA VAL A 17 -8.06 0.80 22.85
C VAL A 17 -9.51 0.97 23.29
N ARG A 18 -9.85 2.16 23.80
CA ARG A 18 -11.23 2.51 24.12
C ARG A 18 -11.92 2.72 22.78
N SER A 19 -13.01 1.98 22.57
CA SER A 19 -14.00 2.28 21.53
C SER A 19 -14.21 3.79 21.47
N MET A 20 -13.85 4.44 20.36
CA MET A 20 -14.30 5.82 20.13
C MET A 20 -15.75 5.83 19.60
N GLY A 21 -16.42 4.67 19.53
CA GLY A 21 -17.77 4.50 19.03
C GLY A 21 -17.94 5.12 17.63
N TRP A 22 -19.04 5.84 17.44
CA TRP A 22 -19.33 6.60 16.21
C TRP A 22 -18.29 7.69 15.90
N ARG A 23 -17.47 8.11 16.88
CA ARG A 23 -16.43 9.12 16.64
C ARG A 23 -15.30 8.61 15.76
N GLU A 24 -15.12 7.29 15.64
CA GLU A 24 -14.14 6.72 14.72
C GLU A 24 -14.42 7.06 13.26
N LEU A 25 -15.69 7.21 12.89
CA LEU A 25 -16.12 7.46 11.52
C LEU A 25 -15.57 8.78 10.97
N TYR A 26 -15.28 9.76 11.81
CA TYR A 26 -14.78 11.07 11.38
C TYR A 26 -13.41 11.46 11.95
N LEU A 27 -12.88 10.70 12.92
CA LEU A 27 -11.56 10.97 13.54
C LEU A 27 -10.43 10.05 13.06
N LYS A 28 -10.70 9.06 12.19
CA LYS A 28 -9.66 8.19 11.61
C LYS A 28 -9.51 8.45 10.11
N GLU A 29 -8.25 8.52 9.65
CA GLU A 29 -7.90 8.64 8.22
C GLU A 29 -8.51 7.53 7.36
N ASP A 30 -8.66 6.32 7.90
CA ASP A 30 -9.24 5.17 7.19
C ASP A 30 -10.65 5.46 6.65
N TRP A 31 -11.53 6.06 7.48
CA TRP A 31 -12.90 6.35 7.07
C TRP A 31 -12.96 7.50 6.06
N TRP A 32 -12.12 8.52 6.23
CA TRP A 32 -11.98 9.57 5.23
C TRP A 32 -11.48 9.03 3.88
N ALA A 33 -10.54 8.09 3.88
CA ALA A 33 -10.09 7.43 2.66
C ALA A 33 -11.23 6.66 1.97
N ILE A 34 -12.10 5.99 2.74
CA ILE A 34 -13.31 5.32 2.21
C ILE A 34 -14.27 6.33 1.62
N TYR A 35 -14.69 7.34 2.38
CA TYR A 35 -15.70 8.30 1.94
C TYR A 35 -15.26 9.07 0.70
N LEU A 36 -14.00 9.49 0.66
CA LEU A 36 -13.49 10.27 -0.44
C LEU A 36 -13.19 9.38 -1.66
N GLY A 37 -12.64 8.18 -1.45
CA GLY A 37 -12.44 7.23 -2.54
C GLY A 37 -13.77 6.80 -3.19
N LEU A 38 -14.75 6.39 -2.38
CA LEU A 38 -16.09 6.08 -2.89
C LEU A 38 -16.80 7.30 -3.47
N GLY A 39 -16.61 8.49 -2.89
CA GLY A 39 -17.14 9.75 -3.41
C GLY A 39 -16.61 10.06 -4.81
N ILE A 40 -15.31 9.87 -5.06
CA ILE A 40 -14.71 10.00 -6.40
C ILE A 40 -15.34 8.99 -7.37
N ILE A 41 -15.49 7.73 -6.97
CA ILE A 41 -16.06 6.68 -7.83
C ILE A 41 -17.53 6.98 -8.16
N ILE A 42 -18.32 7.38 -7.16
CA ILE A 42 -19.73 7.76 -7.35
C ILE A 42 -19.83 8.98 -8.26
N ALA A 43 -18.99 10.01 -8.05
CA ALA A 43 -18.95 11.16 -8.94
C ALA A 43 -18.59 10.75 -10.38
N ALA A 44 -17.56 9.92 -10.56
CA ALA A 44 -17.18 9.39 -11.86
C ALA A 44 -18.33 8.65 -12.54
N TYR A 45 -19.05 7.82 -11.78
CA TYR A 45 -20.23 7.11 -12.27
C TYR A 45 -21.37 8.05 -12.64
N LEU A 46 -21.62 9.09 -11.84
CA LEU A 46 -22.63 10.12 -12.15
C LEU A 46 -22.29 10.86 -13.45
N PHE A 47 -21.03 11.23 -13.68
CA PHE A 47 -20.62 11.80 -14.98
C PHE A 47 -20.86 10.81 -16.12
N PHE A 48 -20.47 9.55 -15.93
CA PHE A 48 -20.60 8.48 -16.91
C PHE A 48 -22.06 8.25 -17.37
N ILE A 49 -23.00 8.12 -16.43
CA ILE A 49 -24.42 7.92 -16.78
C ILE A 49 -25.07 9.15 -17.43
N ASN A 50 -24.48 10.34 -17.24
CA ASN A 50 -24.90 11.58 -17.92
C ASN A 50 -24.18 11.80 -19.26
N GLY A 51 -23.47 10.80 -19.79
CA GLY A 51 -22.80 10.87 -21.09
C GLY A 51 -21.48 11.66 -21.10
N SER A 52 -20.89 11.90 -19.92
CA SER A 52 -19.61 12.60 -19.77
C SER A 52 -18.60 11.74 -18.99
N SER A 53 -17.38 12.24 -18.78
CA SER A 53 -16.33 11.54 -18.03
C SER A 53 -15.53 12.51 -17.18
N ILE A 54 -14.96 12.02 -16.07
CA ILE A 54 -14.02 12.77 -15.23
C ILE A 54 -12.60 12.84 -15.81
N LYS A 55 -12.39 12.49 -17.09
CA LYS A 55 -11.08 12.61 -17.78
C LYS A 55 -10.43 13.99 -17.64
N TRP A 56 -11.22 15.06 -17.59
CA TRP A 56 -10.75 16.44 -17.46
C TRP A 56 -10.02 16.74 -16.14
N ILE A 57 -10.18 15.89 -15.11
CA ILE A 57 -9.43 15.95 -13.82
C ILE A 57 -8.54 14.74 -13.57
N ALA A 58 -8.58 13.74 -14.45
CA ALA A 58 -7.88 12.47 -14.29
C ALA A 58 -6.69 12.36 -15.26
N ILE A 59 -5.89 13.43 -15.34
CA ILE A 59 -4.76 13.50 -16.24
C ILE A 59 -3.71 12.43 -15.93
N SER A 60 -3.12 11.85 -16.97
CA SER A 60 -1.85 11.11 -16.92
C SER A 60 -1.03 11.61 -18.09
N PRO A 61 0.25 12.01 -17.91
CA PRO A 61 1.07 12.50 -19.02
C PRO A 61 1.15 11.47 -20.15
N ALA A 62 1.09 11.95 -21.38
CA ALA A 62 1.24 11.09 -22.56
C ALA A 62 2.71 10.68 -22.72
N LYS A 63 2.93 9.53 -23.39
CA LYS A 63 4.29 9.12 -23.75
C LYS A 63 4.93 10.14 -24.69
N TRP A 64 6.23 10.37 -24.53
CA TRP A 64 7.00 11.31 -25.34
C TRP A 64 8.39 10.75 -25.67
N HIS A 65 8.92 11.18 -26.82
CA HIS A 65 10.27 10.83 -27.29
C HIS A 65 11.22 12.02 -27.21
N THR A 66 10.72 13.22 -27.50
CA THR A 66 11.50 14.45 -27.49
C THR A 66 11.09 15.37 -26.33
N PRO A 67 12.02 16.17 -25.75
CA PRO A 67 11.68 17.13 -24.70
C PRO A 67 10.60 18.14 -25.12
N ASP A 68 10.55 18.50 -26.41
CA ASP A 68 9.56 19.43 -26.95
C ASP A 68 8.14 18.84 -26.91
N GLU A 69 7.98 17.54 -27.19
CA GLU A 69 6.70 16.83 -27.01
C GLU A 69 6.26 16.83 -25.55
N ALA A 70 7.18 16.59 -24.62
CA ALA A 70 6.89 16.61 -23.19
C ALA A 70 6.42 18.00 -22.75
N TRP A 71 7.10 19.05 -23.22
CA TRP A 71 6.76 20.44 -22.92
C TRP A 71 5.42 20.86 -23.54
N ALA A 72 5.18 20.48 -24.79
CA ALA A 72 3.90 20.72 -25.47
C ALA A 72 2.75 19.99 -24.76
N ASN A 73 2.97 18.75 -24.32
CA ASN A 73 1.97 18.00 -23.56
C ASN A 73 1.66 18.67 -22.21
N PHE A 74 2.68 19.10 -21.48
CA PHE A 74 2.53 19.80 -20.20
C PHE A 74 1.74 21.11 -20.38
N THR A 75 2.16 21.97 -21.30
CA THR A 75 1.53 23.27 -21.54
C THR A 75 0.09 23.14 -22.06
N GLY A 76 -0.18 22.16 -22.92
CA GLY A 76 -1.52 21.87 -23.42
C GLY A 76 -2.51 21.38 -22.35
N HIS A 77 -2.03 20.88 -21.21
CA HIS A 77 -2.87 20.32 -20.15
C HIS A 77 -2.79 21.07 -18.81
N LEU A 78 -2.25 22.29 -18.79
CA LEU A 78 -2.15 23.11 -17.56
C LEU A 78 -3.47 23.23 -16.81
N ASN A 79 -4.58 23.40 -17.53
CA ASN A 79 -5.91 23.48 -16.93
C ASN A 79 -6.31 22.16 -16.23
N GLN A 80 -5.96 21.01 -16.80
CA GLN A 80 -6.28 19.72 -16.18
C GLN A 80 -5.43 19.48 -14.92
N TYR A 81 -4.13 19.81 -14.96
CA TYR A 81 -3.29 19.76 -13.76
C TYR A 81 -3.81 20.69 -12.66
N PHE A 82 -4.19 21.92 -13.02
CA PHE A 82 -4.76 22.87 -12.07
C PHE A 82 -6.07 22.34 -11.46
N MET A 83 -7.01 21.86 -12.27
CA MET A 83 -8.28 21.33 -11.78
C MET A 83 -8.09 20.08 -10.92
N GLN A 84 -7.18 19.19 -11.29
CA GLN A 84 -6.84 18.03 -10.49
C GLN A 84 -6.18 18.42 -9.16
N PHE A 85 -5.27 19.40 -9.16
CA PHE A 85 -4.68 19.94 -7.93
C PHE A 85 -5.75 20.51 -6.99
N VAL A 86 -6.69 21.31 -7.54
CA VAL A 86 -7.81 21.87 -6.78
C VAL A 86 -8.66 20.76 -6.20
N MET A 87 -9.02 19.74 -6.99
CA MET A 87 -9.80 18.60 -6.53
C MET A 87 -9.11 17.88 -5.37
N TRP A 88 -7.83 17.48 -5.52
CA TRP A 88 -7.11 16.80 -4.45
C TRP A 88 -6.94 17.68 -3.20
N SER A 89 -6.65 18.96 -3.40
CA SER A 89 -6.53 19.93 -2.31
C SER A 89 -7.83 20.05 -1.53
N LEU A 90 -8.97 20.14 -2.20
CA LEU A 90 -10.29 20.18 -1.55
C LEU A 90 -10.58 18.88 -0.78
N ILE A 91 -10.39 17.73 -1.43
CA ILE A 91 -10.62 16.40 -0.87
C ILE A 91 -9.81 16.20 0.42
N PHE A 92 -8.50 16.48 0.37
CA PHE A 92 -7.62 16.30 1.51
C PHE A 92 -7.75 17.40 2.56
N THR A 93 -8.11 18.63 2.19
CA THR A 93 -8.35 19.71 3.16
C THR A 93 -9.59 19.44 4.00
N VAL A 94 -10.67 18.92 3.40
CA VAL A 94 -11.91 18.56 4.13
C VAL A 94 -11.63 17.52 5.22
N SER A 95 -10.89 16.46 4.89
CA SER A 95 -10.54 15.42 5.86
C SER A 95 -9.56 15.94 6.92
N LEU A 96 -8.54 16.69 6.52
CA LEU A 96 -7.53 17.20 7.46
C LEU A 96 -8.08 18.27 8.41
N LYS A 97 -9.06 19.06 7.97
CA LYS A 97 -9.80 19.97 8.85
C LYS A 97 -10.56 19.18 9.92
N ALA A 98 -11.22 18.09 9.54
CA ALA A 98 -11.93 17.23 10.48
C ALA A 98 -10.96 16.53 11.46
N LEU A 99 -9.75 16.21 11.01
CA LEU A 99 -8.66 15.64 11.81
C LEU A 99 -7.84 16.69 12.60
N ARG A 100 -8.25 17.97 12.57
CA ARG A 100 -7.61 19.10 13.28
C ARG A 100 -6.15 19.37 12.91
N PHE A 101 -5.74 19.05 11.68
CA PHE A 101 -4.42 19.43 11.19
C PHE A 101 -4.37 20.90 10.76
N LYS A 102 -3.18 21.50 10.82
CA LYS A 102 -2.94 22.87 10.39
C LYS A 102 -2.94 22.96 8.86
N LEU A 103 -4.02 23.50 8.30
CA LEU A 103 -4.19 23.64 6.85
C LEU A 103 -3.16 24.58 6.20
N SER A 104 -2.69 25.59 6.96
CA SER A 104 -1.65 26.53 6.51
C SER A 104 -0.30 25.86 6.24
N GLU A 105 -0.01 24.75 6.92
CA GLU A 105 1.19 23.95 6.70
C GLU A 105 0.93 22.86 5.65
N PHE A 106 -0.28 22.28 5.63
CA PHE A 106 -0.64 21.23 4.68
C PHE A 106 -0.61 21.69 3.22
N LEU A 107 -1.31 22.78 2.88
CA LEU A 107 -1.51 23.16 1.47
C LEU A 107 -0.19 23.44 0.72
N PRO A 108 0.76 24.21 1.28
CA PRO A 108 2.06 24.43 0.64
C PRO A 108 2.88 23.15 0.52
N SER A 109 2.80 22.28 1.54
CA SER A 109 3.48 20.97 1.51
C SER A 109 2.89 20.04 0.45
N PHE A 110 1.56 20.04 0.30
CA PHE A 110 0.88 19.24 -0.71
C PHE A 110 1.14 19.78 -2.11
N LEU A 111 1.20 21.11 -2.29
CA LEU A 111 1.63 21.72 -3.56
C LEU A 111 3.04 21.24 -3.95
N PHE A 112 3.98 21.19 -3.00
CA PHE A 112 5.31 20.63 -3.24
C PHE A 112 5.23 19.17 -3.71
N VAL A 113 4.47 18.33 -3.00
CA VAL A 113 4.25 16.92 -3.41
C VAL A 113 3.65 16.83 -4.82
N TYR A 114 2.65 17.66 -5.12
CA TYR A 114 1.93 17.64 -6.39
C TYR A 114 2.82 18.06 -7.57
N VAL A 115 3.57 19.15 -7.43
CA VAL A 115 4.48 19.64 -8.48
C VAL A 115 5.57 18.61 -8.79
N PHE A 116 6.20 18.03 -7.76
CA PHE A 116 7.17 16.96 -7.97
C PHE A 116 6.54 15.70 -8.56
N SER A 117 5.28 15.41 -8.24
CA SER A 117 4.55 14.30 -8.86
C SER A 117 4.34 14.51 -10.35
N ILE A 118 4.07 15.73 -10.81
CA ILE A 118 4.05 16.05 -12.26
C ILE A 118 5.40 15.69 -12.88
N VAL A 119 6.50 16.15 -12.30
CA VAL A 119 7.86 15.87 -12.79
C VAL A 119 8.13 14.36 -12.86
N ILE A 120 7.77 13.62 -11.81
CA ILE A 120 7.93 12.16 -11.74
C ILE A 120 7.13 11.48 -12.85
N PHE A 121 5.87 11.86 -13.06
CA PHE A 121 5.04 11.30 -14.12
C PHE A 121 5.57 11.65 -15.50
N THR A 122 6.03 12.89 -15.71
CA THR A 122 6.62 13.30 -16.99
C THR A 122 7.87 12.48 -17.29
N ILE A 123 8.78 12.31 -16.33
CA ILE A 123 9.98 11.47 -16.54
C ILE A 123 9.58 10.01 -16.82
N GLY A 124 8.63 9.46 -16.07
CA GLY A 124 8.17 8.08 -16.26
C GLY A 124 7.36 7.86 -17.55
N ALA A 125 6.84 8.92 -18.18
CA ALA A 125 6.19 8.85 -19.48
C ALA A 125 7.19 8.87 -20.65
N TRP A 126 8.50 9.08 -20.39
CA TRP A 126 9.51 8.97 -21.42
C TRP A 126 9.51 7.55 -22.03
N ASP A 127 9.53 7.45 -23.36
CA ASP A 127 9.48 6.18 -24.07
C ASP A 127 10.59 5.18 -23.67
N GLN A 128 11.76 5.69 -23.26
CA GLN A 128 12.88 4.88 -22.77
C GLN A 128 12.89 4.68 -21.24
N ALA A 129 11.92 5.24 -20.48
CA ALA A 129 11.90 5.17 -19.02
C ALA A 129 12.02 3.74 -18.50
N SER A 130 11.25 2.80 -19.09
CA SER A 130 11.26 1.39 -18.67
C SER A 130 12.62 0.71 -18.90
N ARG A 131 13.43 1.15 -19.87
CA ARG A 131 14.80 0.62 -20.09
C ARG A 131 15.71 0.92 -18.89
N TYR A 132 15.54 2.09 -18.30
CA TYR A 132 16.33 2.58 -17.17
C TYR A 132 15.68 2.34 -15.80
N ASN A 133 14.56 1.59 -15.75
CA ASN A 133 13.75 1.38 -14.55
C ASN A 133 13.24 2.69 -13.91
N LEU A 134 12.99 3.71 -14.73
CA LEU A 134 12.45 5.02 -14.30
C LEU A 134 10.92 5.01 -14.21
N GLU A 135 10.35 3.88 -13.75
CA GLU A 135 8.92 3.77 -13.54
C GLU A 135 8.47 4.75 -12.45
N PRO A 136 7.34 5.48 -12.63
CA PRO A 136 6.94 6.56 -11.74
C PRO A 136 6.97 6.20 -10.24
N PRO A 137 6.51 5.01 -9.80
CA PRO A 137 6.57 4.63 -8.39
C PRO A 137 7.99 4.52 -7.81
N LEU A 138 8.92 3.93 -8.55
CA LEU A 138 10.32 3.77 -8.13
C LEU A 138 11.02 5.12 -8.13
N LEU A 139 10.78 5.93 -9.16
CA LEU A 139 11.32 7.28 -9.27
C LEU A 139 10.82 8.18 -8.15
N ALA A 140 9.54 8.10 -7.79
CA ALA A 140 8.97 8.84 -6.66
C ALA A 140 9.69 8.52 -5.36
N LEU A 141 9.87 7.24 -5.04
CA LEU A 141 10.58 6.83 -3.84
C LEU A 141 12.04 7.30 -3.87
N ALA A 142 12.75 7.05 -4.97
CA ALA A 142 14.17 7.39 -5.11
C ALA A 142 14.40 8.90 -5.00
N LEU A 143 13.61 9.72 -5.70
CA LEU A 143 13.70 11.17 -5.64
C LEU A 143 13.39 11.70 -4.24
N GLY A 144 12.37 11.14 -3.58
CA GLY A 144 12.06 11.48 -2.19
C GLY A 144 13.23 11.16 -1.25
N LEU A 145 13.83 9.97 -1.37
CA LEU A 145 15.00 9.57 -0.57
C LEU A 145 16.19 10.51 -0.79
N LEU A 146 16.46 10.89 -2.04
CA LEU A 146 17.54 11.82 -2.39
C LEU A 146 17.33 13.19 -1.75
N ILE A 147 16.16 13.81 -1.95
CA ILE A 147 15.84 15.13 -1.38
C ILE A 147 16.00 15.11 0.14
N SER A 148 15.52 14.05 0.76
CA SER A 148 15.37 13.99 2.21
C SER A 148 16.66 13.68 2.96
N ASN A 149 17.60 13.00 2.30
CA ASN A 149 18.92 12.69 2.85
C ASN A 149 20.03 13.66 2.39
N LEU A 150 19.82 14.47 1.33
CA LEU A 150 20.80 15.46 0.87
C LEU A 150 20.51 16.89 1.36
N GLY A 151 19.25 17.34 1.28
CA GLY A 151 18.87 18.73 1.59
C GLY A 151 18.21 18.91 2.94
N GLY A 152 17.52 17.86 3.43
CA GLY A 152 16.59 17.98 4.56
C GLY A 152 15.41 18.90 4.22
N LEU A 153 14.23 18.63 4.77
CA LEU A 153 13.07 19.49 4.59
C LEU A 153 12.66 20.12 5.93
N PRO A 154 12.16 21.37 5.94
CA PRO A 154 11.58 21.97 7.13
C PRO A 154 10.49 21.07 7.74
N LYS A 155 10.47 20.95 9.07
CA LYS A 155 9.52 20.06 9.79
C LYS A 155 8.05 20.37 9.51
N TRP A 156 7.70 21.61 9.20
CA TRP A 156 6.33 21.97 8.84
C TRP A 156 5.85 21.24 7.57
N MET A 157 6.76 20.81 6.70
CA MET A 157 6.42 20.08 5.47
C MET A 157 5.89 18.67 5.73
N ASP A 158 6.17 18.09 6.90
CA ASP A 158 5.61 16.79 7.31
C ASP A 158 4.08 16.81 7.32
N ALA A 159 3.47 18.00 7.42
CA ALA A 159 2.03 18.17 7.33
C ALA A 159 1.45 17.61 6.01
N GLY A 160 2.19 17.70 4.90
CA GLY A 160 1.79 17.20 3.57
C GLY A 160 2.22 15.76 3.26
N PHE A 161 3.10 15.13 4.04
CA PHE A 161 3.63 13.80 3.73
C PHE A 161 2.75 12.68 4.30
N ARG A 162 1.46 12.69 3.95
CA ARG A 162 0.43 11.80 4.51
C ARG A 162 0.42 10.42 3.85
N VAL A 163 1.54 9.69 3.97
CA VAL A 163 1.76 8.34 3.40
C VAL A 163 0.56 7.40 3.57
N GLU A 164 0.13 7.17 4.81
CA GLU A 164 -0.97 6.24 5.11
C GLU A 164 -2.30 6.70 4.53
N TYR A 165 -2.52 8.00 4.41
CA TYR A 165 -3.76 8.52 3.88
C TYR A 165 -3.81 8.34 2.36
N TYR A 166 -2.72 8.69 1.67
CA TYR A 166 -2.58 8.53 0.22
C TYR A 166 -2.68 7.07 -0.22
N ILE A 167 -2.00 6.14 0.47
CA ILE A 167 -2.09 4.71 0.13
C ILE A 167 -3.51 4.17 0.33
N LYS A 168 -4.19 4.53 1.42
CA LYS A 168 -5.56 4.06 1.70
C LYS A 168 -6.54 4.58 0.65
N THR A 169 -6.43 5.85 0.27
CA THR A 169 -7.24 6.43 -0.82
C THR A 169 -6.95 5.70 -2.14
N GLY A 170 -5.68 5.46 -2.47
CA GLY A 170 -5.30 4.70 -3.66
C GLY A 170 -5.85 3.27 -3.66
N ILE A 171 -5.82 2.55 -2.53
CA ILE A 171 -6.39 1.19 -2.44
C ILE A 171 -7.91 1.21 -2.59
N VAL A 172 -8.63 2.19 -2.03
CA VAL A 172 -10.09 2.29 -2.26
C VAL A 172 -10.38 2.48 -3.75
N LEU A 173 -9.62 3.34 -4.44
CA LEU A 173 -9.74 3.53 -5.90
C LEU A 173 -9.30 2.30 -6.70
N LEU A 174 -8.34 1.52 -6.21
CA LEU A 174 -7.93 0.22 -6.78
C LEU A 174 -9.09 -0.78 -6.80
N GLY A 175 -9.97 -0.75 -5.79
CA GLY A 175 -11.16 -1.59 -5.76
C GLY A 175 -12.03 -1.42 -7.02
N ALA A 176 -12.16 -0.19 -7.53
CA ALA A 176 -12.90 0.09 -8.76
C ALA A 176 -12.24 -0.48 -10.05
N THR A 177 -10.99 -0.92 -9.97
CA THR A 177 -10.26 -1.50 -11.10
C THR A 177 -10.08 -3.01 -11.01
N LEU A 178 -10.45 -3.62 -9.88
CA LEU A 178 -10.36 -5.07 -9.65
C LEU A 178 -11.78 -5.66 -9.62
N PRO A 179 -12.14 -6.56 -10.54
CA PRO A 179 -13.46 -7.19 -10.55
C PRO A 179 -13.74 -7.98 -9.27
N PHE A 180 -14.94 -7.84 -8.71
CA PHE A 180 -15.34 -8.57 -7.50
C PHE A 180 -15.43 -10.07 -7.75
N THR A 181 -15.85 -10.46 -8.97
CA THR A 181 -15.84 -11.86 -9.42
C THR A 181 -14.46 -12.48 -9.36
N LEU A 182 -13.42 -11.74 -9.75
CA LEU A 182 -12.02 -12.16 -9.63
C LEU A 182 -11.62 -12.33 -8.16
N ILE A 183 -12.05 -11.45 -7.26
CA ILE A 183 -11.77 -11.60 -5.83
C ILE A 183 -12.45 -12.85 -5.25
N VAL A 184 -13.69 -13.13 -5.63
CA VAL A 184 -14.40 -14.34 -5.15
C VAL A 184 -13.73 -15.61 -5.67
N TRP A 185 -13.32 -15.62 -6.94
CA TRP A 185 -12.67 -16.78 -7.55
C TRP A 185 -11.23 -16.98 -7.04
N ALA A 186 -10.45 -15.90 -6.91
CA ALA A 186 -9.03 -15.95 -6.54
C ALA A 186 -8.69 -15.71 -5.08
N GLY A 187 -9.63 -15.15 -4.32
CA GLY A 187 -9.49 -14.96 -2.89
C GLY A 187 -9.12 -16.24 -2.14
N PRO A 188 -9.77 -17.40 -2.35
CA PRO A 188 -9.46 -18.61 -1.61
C PRO A 188 -8.01 -19.09 -1.78
N VAL A 189 -7.52 -19.16 -3.02
CA VAL A 189 -6.13 -19.56 -3.31
C VAL A 189 -5.15 -18.53 -2.74
N ALA A 190 -5.43 -17.24 -2.92
CA ALA A 190 -4.62 -16.16 -2.37
C ALA A 190 -4.52 -16.25 -0.85
N VAL A 191 -5.64 -16.49 -0.16
CA VAL A 191 -5.71 -16.63 1.30
C VAL A 191 -4.94 -17.86 1.78
N VAL A 192 -5.08 -19.01 1.12
CA VAL A 192 -4.34 -20.23 1.50
C VAL A 192 -2.83 -20.01 1.34
N GLN A 193 -2.38 -19.54 0.17
CA GLN A 193 -0.97 -19.26 -0.08
C GLN A 193 -0.43 -18.23 0.93
N ALA A 194 -1.16 -17.12 1.10
CA ALA A 194 -0.76 -16.05 2.01
C ALA A 194 -0.69 -16.53 3.46
N THR A 195 -1.61 -17.39 3.90
CA THR A 195 -1.62 -17.94 5.25
C THR A 195 -0.40 -18.82 5.50
N ILE A 196 -0.06 -19.73 4.58
CA ILE A 196 1.11 -20.60 4.69
C ILE A 196 2.37 -19.75 4.88
N VAL A 197 2.53 -18.72 4.04
CA VAL A 197 3.72 -17.89 4.07
C VAL A 197 3.75 -16.98 5.30
N SER A 198 2.61 -16.39 5.67
CA SER A 198 2.51 -15.51 6.85
C SER A 198 2.82 -16.27 8.14
N VAL A 199 2.22 -17.45 8.34
CA VAL A 199 2.47 -18.27 9.53
C VAL A 199 3.93 -18.72 9.60
N THR A 200 4.48 -19.19 8.47
CA THR A 200 5.89 -19.63 8.40
C THR A 200 6.85 -18.49 8.69
N THR A 201 6.67 -17.35 8.01
CA THR A 201 7.51 -16.16 8.18
C THR A 201 7.44 -15.64 9.61
N PHE A 202 6.22 -15.56 10.17
CA PHE A 202 6.03 -15.16 11.57
C PHE A 202 6.81 -16.08 12.51
N ALA A 203 6.62 -17.40 12.37
CA ALA A 203 7.26 -18.37 13.24
C ALA A 203 8.79 -18.25 13.18
N VAL A 204 9.36 -18.17 11.97
CA VAL A 204 10.80 -18.02 11.77
C VAL A 204 11.33 -16.77 12.46
N ILE A 205 10.70 -15.61 12.25
CA ILE A 205 11.15 -14.36 12.87
C ILE A 205 11.00 -14.43 14.39
N TYR A 206 9.84 -14.89 14.88
CA TYR A 206 9.53 -14.95 16.30
C TYR A 206 10.50 -15.86 17.05
N PHE A 207 10.70 -17.10 16.57
CA PHE A 207 11.58 -18.06 17.24
C PHE A 207 13.06 -17.66 17.11
N THR A 208 13.48 -17.10 15.97
CA THR A 208 14.84 -16.58 15.82
C THR A 208 15.08 -15.42 16.78
N ALA A 209 14.18 -14.44 16.85
CA ALA A 209 14.26 -13.32 17.78
C ALA A 209 14.34 -13.81 19.25
N LYS A 210 13.49 -14.77 19.62
CA LYS A 210 13.51 -15.39 20.95
C LYS A 210 14.83 -16.08 21.26
N ARG A 211 15.39 -16.83 20.30
CA ARG A 211 16.68 -17.53 20.45
C ARG A 211 17.85 -16.56 20.59
N MET A 212 17.75 -15.37 19.99
CA MET A 212 18.75 -14.29 20.13
C MET A 212 18.61 -13.50 21.45
N GLY A 213 17.66 -13.88 22.30
CA GLY A 213 17.41 -13.26 23.60
C GLY A 213 16.58 -11.97 23.53
N LEU A 214 15.85 -11.73 22.42
CA LEU A 214 14.94 -10.58 22.34
C LEU A 214 13.68 -10.81 23.19
N ASP A 215 13.12 -9.71 23.66
CA ASP A 215 11.84 -9.71 24.38
C ASP A 215 10.75 -10.36 23.52
N ARG A 216 9.86 -11.15 24.16
CA ARG A 216 8.83 -11.91 23.43
C ARG A 216 7.83 -11.00 22.71
N ARG A 217 7.54 -9.82 23.26
CA ARG A 217 6.64 -8.84 22.66
C ARG A 217 7.32 -8.16 21.47
N LEU A 218 8.62 -7.87 21.56
CA LEU A 218 9.41 -7.41 20.42
C LEU A 218 9.46 -8.47 19.32
N ALA A 219 9.71 -9.73 19.68
CA ALA A 219 9.73 -10.86 18.74
C ALA A 219 8.38 -11.00 18.00
N ALA A 220 7.26 -10.90 18.72
CA ALA A 220 5.93 -10.93 18.10
C ALA A 220 5.67 -9.72 17.19
N THR A 221 6.12 -8.54 17.61
CA THR A 221 6.02 -7.31 16.82
C THR A 221 6.83 -7.40 15.53
N LEU A 222 8.06 -7.91 15.60
CA LEU A 222 8.92 -8.16 14.43
C LEU A 222 8.30 -9.21 13.52
N GLY A 223 7.84 -10.33 14.08
CA GLY A 223 7.23 -11.42 13.33
C GLY A 223 6.00 -10.96 12.57
N ALA A 224 5.13 -10.18 13.21
CA ALA A 224 3.94 -9.65 12.56
C ALA A 224 4.26 -8.59 11.50
N GLY A 225 5.29 -7.78 11.74
CA GLY A 225 5.80 -6.85 10.72
C GLY A 225 6.29 -7.58 9.47
N GLY A 226 7.03 -8.68 9.61
CA GLY A 226 7.49 -9.47 8.47
C GLY A 226 6.39 -10.33 7.82
N ALA A 227 5.40 -10.77 8.59
CA ALA A 227 4.44 -11.77 8.16
C ALA A 227 3.12 -11.22 7.60
N VAL A 228 2.74 -9.97 7.89
CA VAL A 228 1.42 -9.43 7.51
C VAL A 228 1.60 -8.23 6.57
N CYS A 229 1.19 -7.04 7.02
CA CYS A 229 1.13 -5.77 6.27
C CYS A 229 2.28 -4.81 6.64
N GLY A 230 3.39 -5.33 7.18
CA GLY A 230 4.51 -4.49 7.56
C GLY A 230 4.21 -3.60 8.77
N VAL A 231 4.10 -2.29 8.51
CA VAL A 231 4.00 -1.25 9.54
C VAL A 231 2.71 -1.38 10.36
N SER A 232 1.56 -1.52 9.70
CA SER A 232 0.27 -1.64 10.40
C SER A 232 0.21 -2.89 11.27
N GLY A 233 0.87 -3.97 10.84
CA GLY A 233 0.92 -5.25 11.55
C GLY A 233 1.81 -5.16 12.78
N ALA A 234 2.97 -4.51 12.64
CA ALA A 234 3.83 -4.20 13.78
C ALA A 234 3.10 -3.33 14.82
N ILE A 235 2.42 -2.26 14.41
CA ILE A 235 1.66 -1.40 15.33
C ILE A 235 0.51 -2.16 16.00
N ALA A 236 -0.24 -2.94 15.22
CA ALA A 236 -1.36 -3.71 15.72
C ALA A 236 -0.90 -4.73 16.77
N ILE A 237 0.11 -5.55 16.45
CA ILE A 237 0.59 -6.57 17.39
C ILE A 237 1.29 -5.94 18.60
N ALA A 238 2.08 -4.88 18.42
CA ALA A 238 2.68 -4.17 19.54
C ALA A 238 1.62 -3.71 20.55
N GLY A 239 0.52 -3.14 20.07
CA GLY A 239 -0.61 -2.75 20.92
C GLY A 239 -1.32 -3.95 21.55
N ALA A 240 -1.49 -5.05 20.81
CA ALA A 240 -2.23 -6.23 21.28
C ALA A 240 -1.49 -6.97 22.39
N VAL A 241 -0.16 -7.03 22.30
CA VAL A 241 0.66 -7.75 23.29
C VAL A 241 1.18 -6.86 24.41
N GLY A 242 0.94 -5.55 24.36
CA GLY A 242 1.51 -4.58 25.29
C GLY A 242 3.04 -4.43 25.17
N ALA A 243 3.57 -4.45 23.95
CA ALA A 243 5.01 -4.32 23.64
C ALA A 243 5.55 -2.94 24.03
N LYS A 244 6.72 -2.80 24.65
CA LYS A 244 7.27 -1.48 25.06
C LYS A 244 7.23 -0.43 23.94
N LYS A 245 7.22 0.87 24.32
CA LYS A 245 7.22 2.03 23.40
C LYS A 245 8.25 1.92 22.27
N GLU A 246 9.44 1.40 22.55
CA GLU A 246 10.50 1.22 21.55
C GLU A 246 10.29 0.06 20.56
N HIS A 247 9.46 -0.95 20.89
CA HIS A 247 9.36 -2.18 20.10
C HIS A 247 8.71 -1.96 18.72
N ALA A 248 7.62 -1.20 18.66
CA ALA A 248 6.95 -0.88 17.40
C ALA A 248 7.88 -0.10 16.46
N PRO A 249 8.52 1.01 16.88
CA PRO A 249 9.54 1.70 16.08
C PRO A 249 10.63 0.77 15.54
N ILE A 250 11.20 -0.11 16.37
CA ILE A 250 12.25 -1.07 15.92
C ILE A 250 11.73 -1.96 14.80
N ALA A 251 10.53 -2.55 14.95
CA ALA A 251 9.97 -3.43 13.93
C ALA A 251 9.61 -2.68 12.64
N ILE A 252 9.05 -1.47 12.76
CA ILE A 252 8.75 -0.59 11.62
C ILE A 252 10.02 -0.26 10.85
N THR A 253 11.12 0.03 11.55
CA THR A 253 12.43 0.26 10.91
C THR A 253 12.88 -0.96 10.10
N MET A 254 12.74 -2.18 10.63
CA MET A 254 13.09 -3.41 9.88
C MET A 254 12.22 -3.62 8.65
N VAL A 255 10.91 -3.37 8.78
CA VAL A 255 9.97 -3.41 7.64
C VAL A 255 10.40 -2.42 6.56
N ILE A 256 10.70 -1.17 6.92
CA ILE A 256 11.08 -0.12 5.97
C ILE A 256 12.39 -0.48 5.26
N VAL A 257 13.42 -0.94 6.01
CA VAL A 257 14.71 -1.34 5.44
C VAL A 257 14.51 -2.42 4.37
N TRP A 258 13.78 -3.48 4.71
CA TRP A 258 13.57 -4.57 3.76
C TRP A 258 12.59 -4.22 2.65
N ALA A 259 11.63 -3.34 2.88
CA ALA A 259 10.75 -2.85 1.82
C ALA A 259 11.49 -2.02 0.78
N ILE A 260 12.42 -1.16 1.23
CA ILE A 260 13.29 -0.39 0.32
C ILE A 260 14.23 -1.31 -0.46
N ALA A 261 14.68 -2.42 0.13
CA ALA A 261 15.48 -3.39 -0.60
C ALA A 261 14.62 -4.16 -1.63
N MET A 262 13.48 -4.69 -1.20
CA MET A 262 12.65 -5.61 -1.99
C MET A 262 11.90 -4.93 -3.12
N ILE A 263 11.58 -3.63 -3.00
CA ILE A 263 10.97 -2.85 -4.09
C ILE A 263 11.81 -2.86 -5.37
N PHE A 264 13.14 -2.94 -5.24
CA PHE A 264 14.06 -3.06 -6.38
C PHE A 264 14.41 -4.51 -6.69
N LEU A 265 14.70 -5.32 -5.66
CA LEU A 265 15.17 -6.69 -5.85
C LEU A 265 14.10 -7.58 -6.51
N LEU A 266 12.84 -7.49 -6.10
CA LEU A 266 11.79 -8.40 -6.58
C LEU A 266 11.43 -8.18 -8.07
N PRO A 267 11.25 -6.94 -8.57
CA PRO A 267 11.04 -6.71 -10.00
C PRO A 267 12.24 -7.10 -10.85
N LEU A 268 13.47 -6.80 -10.38
CA LEU A 268 14.69 -7.17 -11.10
C LEU A 268 14.87 -8.69 -11.17
N ALA A 269 14.62 -9.41 -10.06
CA ALA A 269 14.65 -10.86 -10.03
C ALA A 269 13.57 -11.47 -10.93
N SER A 270 12.34 -10.93 -10.87
CA SER A 270 11.23 -11.38 -11.73
C SER A 270 11.56 -11.19 -13.21
N ARG A 271 12.20 -10.08 -13.57
CA ARG A 271 12.69 -9.80 -14.94
C ARG A 271 13.77 -10.78 -15.36
N ALA A 272 14.77 -11.02 -14.50
CA ALA A 272 15.86 -11.94 -14.80
C ALA A 272 15.35 -13.37 -15.05
N LEU A 273 14.27 -13.75 -14.36
CA LEU A 273 13.61 -15.05 -14.49
C LEU A 273 12.48 -15.07 -15.53
N GLN A 274 12.19 -13.93 -16.18
CA GLN A 274 11.11 -13.77 -17.17
C GLN A 274 9.76 -14.31 -16.70
N LEU A 275 9.40 -14.09 -15.43
CA LEU A 275 8.18 -14.64 -14.84
C LEU A 275 6.92 -14.05 -15.51
N HIS A 276 5.89 -14.86 -15.71
CA HIS A 276 4.57 -14.35 -16.07
C HIS A 276 4.15 -13.23 -15.09
N THR A 277 3.62 -12.13 -15.61
CA THR A 277 3.26 -10.92 -14.82
C THR A 277 2.38 -11.24 -13.60
N GLY A 278 1.33 -12.04 -13.75
CA GLY A 278 0.49 -12.47 -12.62
C GLY A 278 1.23 -13.31 -11.56
N VAL A 279 2.15 -14.19 -11.99
CA VAL A 279 3.01 -14.99 -11.10
C VAL A 279 3.98 -14.11 -10.32
N ALA A 280 4.63 -13.17 -11.02
CA ALA A 280 5.50 -12.18 -10.40
C ALA A 280 4.73 -11.30 -9.42
N GLY A 281 3.52 -10.87 -9.78
CA GLY A 281 2.63 -10.13 -8.90
C GLY A 281 2.34 -10.87 -7.61
N ALA A 282 1.98 -12.16 -7.69
CA ALA A 282 1.73 -12.99 -6.52
C ALA A 282 2.99 -13.19 -5.65
N TRP A 283 4.15 -13.39 -6.28
CA TRP A 283 5.42 -13.49 -5.57
C TRP A 283 5.77 -12.18 -4.86
N ILE A 284 5.67 -11.04 -5.56
CA ILE A 284 5.89 -9.71 -4.99
C ILE A 284 4.94 -9.46 -3.81
N GLY A 285 3.64 -9.77 -3.95
CA GLY A 285 2.66 -9.60 -2.88
C GLY A 285 2.93 -10.45 -1.64
N THR A 286 3.59 -11.58 -1.84
CA THR A 286 4.04 -12.45 -0.74
C THR A 286 5.33 -11.93 -0.09
N SER A 287 6.30 -11.54 -0.90
CA SER A 287 7.68 -11.31 -0.46
C SER A 287 7.96 -9.87 -0.04
N GLU A 288 7.15 -8.91 -0.48
CA GLU A 288 7.25 -7.51 -0.08
C GLU A 288 6.55 -7.25 1.26
N PHE A 289 7.16 -6.40 2.07
CA PHE A 289 6.77 -6.13 3.46
C PHE A 289 5.88 -4.90 3.59
N ALA A 290 5.94 -3.95 2.66
CA ALA A 290 5.06 -2.78 2.67
C ALA A 290 4.13 -2.76 1.45
N ASP A 291 2.84 -2.54 1.67
CA ASP A 291 1.81 -2.58 0.61
C ASP A 291 2.13 -1.57 -0.50
N ALA A 292 2.54 -0.37 -0.07
CA ALA A 292 2.99 0.69 -0.94
C ALA A 292 4.17 0.25 -1.85
N ALA A 293 5.25 -0.24 -1.24
CA ALA A 293 6.42 -0.68 -1.97
C ALA A 293 6.11 -1.86 -2.89
N GLY A 294 5.29 -2.82 -2.46
CA GLY A 294 4.95 -4.00 -3.25
C GLY A 294 4.05 -3.68 -4.43
N PHE A 295 3.13 -2.75 -4.26
CA PHE A 295 2.33 -2.26 -5.35
C PHE A 295 3.22 -1.56 -6.39
N ALA A 296 4.14 -0.69 -5.94
CA ALA A 296 5.11 -0.03 -6.80
C ALA A 296 5.98 -1.03 -7.58
N ALA A 297 6.48 -2.07 -6.90
CA ALA A 297 7.26 -3.14 -7.50
C ALA A 297 6.47 -3.93 -8.55
N ALA A 298 5.24 -4.33 -8.21
CA ALA A 298 4.36 -5.08 -9.12
C ALA A 298 3.97 -4.25 -10.36
N GLN A 299 3.65 -2.96 -10.16
CA GLN A 299 3.34 -2.05 -11.26
C GLN A 299 4.57 -1.81 -12.14
N ALA A 300 5.74 -1.57 -11.55
CA ALA A 300 6.99 -1.40 -12.31
C ALA A 300 7.32 -2.64 -13.14
N TYR A 301 7.16 -3.84 -12.58
CA TYR A 301 7.35 -5.08 -13.31
C TYR A 301 6.31 -5.28 -14.42
N GLY A 302 5.04 -5.02 -14.12
CA GLY A 302 3.94 -5.15 -15.07
C GLY A 302 4.08 -4.21 -16.28
N ASN A 303 4.47 -2.96 -16.05
CA ASN A 303 4.75 -1.99 -17.11
C ASN A 303 5.97 -2.39 -17.95
N LEU A 304 7.01 -2.95 -17.30
CA LEU A 304 8.20 -3.45 -18.00
C LEU A 304 7.87 -4.62 -18.94
N ALA A 305 6.99 -5.55 -18.53
CA ALA A 305 6.62 -6.72 -19.32
C ALA A 305 6.07 -6.37 -20.71
N GLY A 306 5.35 -5.25 -20.83
CA GLY A 306 4.85 -4.77 -22.13
C GLY A 306 5.94 -4.23 -23.08
N ASN A 307 7.16 -4.00 -22.59
CA ASN A 307 8.26 -3.42 -23.36
C ASN A 307 9.47 -4.36 -23.49
N VAL A 308 9.47 -5.52 -22.83
CA VAL A 308 10.58 -6.49 -22.84
C VAL A 308 10.11 -7.81 -23.47
N PRO A 309 10.72 -8.28 -24.58
CA PRO A 309 10.36 -9.56 -25.18
C PRO A 309 10.55 -10.74 -24.22
N GLY A 310 9.62 -11.70 -24.26
CA GLY A 310 9.70 -12.96 -23.52
C GLY A 310 8.96 -12.99 -22.18
N ILE A 311 8.41 -11.87 -21.71
CA ILE A 311 7.57 -11.83 -20.51
C ILE A 311 6.09 -11.91 -20.91
N ALA A 312 5.37 -12.89 -20.38
CA ALA A 312 3.96 -13.11 -20.68
C ALA A 312 3.00 -12.41 -19.69
N GLY A 313 1.79 -12.09 -20.17
CA GLY A 313 0.71 -11.44 -19.42
C GLY A 313 0.75 -9.90 -19.48
N THR A 314 -0.01 -9.24 -18.60
CA THR A 314 -0.27 -7.80 -18.64
C THR A 314 0.14 -7.06 -17.36
N ALA A 315 0.21 -5.73 -17.43
CA ALA A 315 0.45 -4.90 -16.24
C ALA A 315 -0.65 -5.08 -15.18
N ASP A 316 -1.89 -5.27 -15.61
CA ASP A 316 -3.02 -5.53 -14.73
C ASP A 316 -2.85 -6.87 -13.99
N ASP A 317 -2.33 -7.92 -14.64
CA ASP A 317 -2.09 -9.22 -13.99
C ASP A 317 -1.11 -9.11 -12.83
N ALA A 318 -0.02 -8.37 -13.00
CA ALA A 318 0.95 -8.15 -11.93
C ALA A 318 0.31 -7.42 -10.74
N VAL A 319 -0.47 -6.38 -11.02
CA VAL A 319 -1.18 -5.62 -9.98
C VAL A 319 -2.26 -6.47 -9.30
N PHE A 320 -2.99 -7.29 -10.04
CA PHE A 320 -4.05 -8.15 -9.52
C PHE A 320 -3.47 -9.28 -8.67
N GLY A 321 -2.45 -9.98 -9.15
CA GLY A 321 -1.74 -11.01 -8.37
C GLY A 321 -1.17 -10.44 -7.06
N PHE A 322 -0.56 -9.25 -7.13
CA PHE A 322 -0.10 -8.52 -5.94
C PHE A 322 -1.25 -8.21 -4.97
N THR A 323 -2.34 -7.63 -5.48
CA THR A 323 -3.47 -7.17 -4.66
C THR A 323 -4.17 -8.34 -3.98
N LEU A 324 -4.38 -9.43 -4.72
CA LEU A 324 -4.95 -10.67 -4.19
C LEU A 324 -4.06 -11.24 -3.08
N MET A 325 -2.74 -11.34 -3.31
CA MET A 325 -1.83 -11.89 -2.31
C MET A 325 -1.66 -10.99 -1.08
N LYS A 326 -1.43 -9.69 -1.28
CA LYS A 326 -1.12 -8.76 -0.20
C LYS A 326 -2.38 -8.27 0.50
N VAL A 327 -3.28 -7.62 -0.22
CA VAL A 327 -4.46 -6.96 0.38
C VAL A 327 -5.48 -8.00 0.85
N ILE A 328 -5.87 -8.93 -0.03
CA ILE A 328 -6.89 -9.94 0.32
C ILE A 328 -6.28 -11.06 1.18
N GLY A 329 -5.12 -11.58 0.77
CA GLY A 329 -4.48 -12.72 1.41
C GLY A 329 -3.86 -12.42 2.77
N ARG A 330 -3.28 -11.22 2.98
CA ARG A 330 -2.54 -10.89 4.23
C ARG A 330 -3.20 -9.78 5.04
N ASP A 331 -3.54 -8.65 4.43
CA ASP A 331 -3.95 -7.45 5.18
C ASP A 331 -5.32 -7.63 5.86
N VAL A 332 -6.25 -8.33 5.21
CA VAL A 332 -7.55 -8.71 5.80
C VAL A 332 -7.38 -9.46 7.14
N TRP A 333 -6.29 -10.21 7.30
CA TRP A 333 -6.06 -11.05 8.48
C TRP A 333 -5.50 -10.30 9.70
N ILE A 334 -5.13 -9.02 9.59
CA ILE A 334 -4.56 -8.24 10.70
C ILE A 334 -5.42 -8.32 11.97
N GLY A 335 -6.75 -8.19 11.83
CA GLY A 335 -7.68 -8.24 12.95
C GLY A 335 -7.64 -9.58 13.68
N VAL A 336 -7.57 -10.68 12.93
CA VAL A 336 -7.48 -12.04 13.46
C VAL A 336 -6.14 -12.26 14.17
N TRP A 337 -5.03 -11.88 13.53
CA TRP A 337 -3.69 -11.95 14.13
C TRP A 337 -3.63 -11.19 15.45
N ALA A 338 -4.16 -9.97 15.48
CA ALA A 338 -4.12 -9.15 16.68
C ALA A 338 -4.95 -9.74 17.81
N PHE A 339 -6.14 -10.27 17.53
CA PHE A 339 -6.94 -10.97 18.52
C PHE A 339 -6.26 -12.23 19.07
N LEU A 340 -5.67 -13.06 18.19
CA LEU A 340 -4.92 -14.25 18.62
C LEU A 340 -3.72 -13.88 19.51
N PHE A 341 -2.99 -12.82 19.18
CA PHE A 341 -1.87 -12.35 20.00
C PHE A 341 -2.31 -11.69 21.30
N ALA A 342 -3.44 -10.99 21.32
CA ALA A 342 -4.04 -10.51 22.55
C ALA A 342 -4.43 -11.67 23.47
N LEU A 343 -5.05 -12.73 22.92
CA LEU A 343 -5.35 -13.97 23.65
C LEU A 343 -4.07 -14.59 24.22
N ILE A 344 -3.03 -14.80 23.41
CA ILE A 344 -1.76 -15.37 23.87
C ILE A 344 -1.13 -14.50 24.96
N ALA A 345 -1.10 -13.18 24.76
CA ALA A 345 -0.49 -12.26 25.72
C ALA A 345 -1.21 -12.30 27.08
N THR A 346 -2.54 -12.26 27.09
CA THR A 346 -3.36 -12.28 28.31
C THR A 346 -3.41 -13.64 29.00
N THR A 347 -3.33 -14.74 28.25
CA THR A 347 -3.49 -16.10 28.81
C THR A 347 -2.17 -16.81 29.09
N ARG A 348 -1.05 -16.38 28.48
CA ARG A 348 0.25 -17.07 28.61
C ARG A 348 1.41 -16.18 29.02
N TRP A 349 1.37 -14.86 28.77
CA TRP A 349 2.52 -13.98 29.04
C TRP A 349 2.33 -13.11 30.27
N GLU A 350 1.16 -12.49 30.41
CA GLU A 350 0.76 -11.73 31.60
C GLU A 350 -0.62 -12.22 32.06
N VAL A 351 -0.63 -13.36 32.75
CA VAL A 351 -1.85 -13.87 33.39
C VAL A 351 -2.17 -12.99 34.59
N LYS A 352 -2.96 -11.94 34.36
CA LYS A 352 -3.55 -11.09 35.40
C LYS A 352 -4.99 -11.54 35.63
N ALA A 353 -5.38 -11.71 36.89
CA ALA A 353 -6.77 -12.07 37.22
C ALA A 353 -7.73 -10.99 36.68
N GLY A 354 -8.68 -11.39 35.83
CA GLY A 354 -9.71 -10.50 35.27
C GLY A 354 -9.41 -9.86 33.91
N SER A 355 -8.24 -10.07 33.29
CA SER A 355 -8.00 -9.62 31.91
C SER A 355 -8.50 -10.66 30.91
N LYS A 356 -9.64 -10.39 30.25
CA LYS A 356 -10.14 -11.19 29.13
C LYS A 356 -9.87 -10.47 27.80
N PRO A 357 -9.38 -11.16 26.76
CA PRO A 357 -9.31 -10.59 25.42
C PRO A 357 -10.71 -10.31 24.89
N ASP A 358 -10.89 -9.15 24.26
CA ASP A 358 -12.17 -8.69 23.72
C ASP A 358 -12.25 -9.06 22.23
N ALA A 359 -13.27 -9.83 21.84
CA ALA A 359 -13.51 -10.18 20.44
C ALA A 359 -13.73 -8.93 19.55
N ALA A 360 -14.17 -7.80 20.13
CA ALA A 360 -14.28 -6.54 19.41
C ALA A 360 -12.92 -6.03 18.90
N GLU A 361 -11.80 -6.49 19.46
CA GLU A 361 -10.45 -6.13 19.02
C GLU A 361 -10.21 -6.50 17.54
N ILE A 362 -10.84 -7.57 17.03
CA ILE A 362 -10.82 -7.92 15.62
C ILE A 362 -11.36 -6.75 14.79
N TRP A 363 -12.52 -6.22 15.16
CA TRP A 363 -13.13 -5.10 14.46
C TRP A 363 -12.30 -3.82 14.60
N TRP A 364 -11.78 -3.50 15.79
CA TRP A 364 -11.06 -2.24 15.99
C TRP A 364 -9.73 -2.16 15.24
N ARG A 365 -9.09 -3.31 15.00
CA ARG A 365 -7.80 -3.40 14.30
C ARG A 365 -7.91 -3.78 12.83
N PHE A 366 -9.09 -4.25 12.41
CA PHE A 366 -9.33 -4.54 11.01
C PHE A 366 -9.20 -3.26 10.16
N PRO A 367 -8.36 -3.26 9.11
CA PRO A 367 -8.13 -2.10 8.25
C PRO A 367 -9.43 -1.70 7.54
N LYS A 368 -10.01 -0.54 7.91
CA LYS A 368 -11.35 -0.18 7.40
C LYS A 368 -11.35 0.17 5.93
N PHE A 369 -10.24 0.67 5.39
CA PHE A 369 -10.12 0.97 3.95
C PHE A 369 -10.42 -0.25 3.05
N VAL A 370 -10.21 -1.48 3.55
CA VAL A 370 -10.54 -2.71 2.84
C VAL A 370 -12.04 -2.82 2.55
N LEU A 371 -12.90 -2.31 3.45
CA LEU A 371 -14.35 -2.24 3.20
C LEU A 371 -14.66 -1.30 2.04
N GLY A 372 -13.98 -0.15 1.96
CA GLY A 372 -14.11 0.78 0.84
C GLY A 372 -13.64 0.15 -0.48
N PHE A 373 -12.53 -0.60 -0.46
CA PHE A 373 -12.05 -1.37 -1.60
C PHE A 373 -13.10 -2.40 -2.08
N PHE A 374 -13.70 -3.18 -1.17
CA PHE A 374 -14.74 -4.15 -1.55
C PHE A 374 -15.99 -3.46 -2.08
N ALA A 375 -16.44 -2.38 -1.43
CA ALA A 375 -17.59 -1.60 -1.90
C ALA A 375 -17.36 -1.03 -3.30
N ALA A 376 -16.17 -0.49 -3.57
CA ALA A 376 -15.77 0.01 -4.88
C ALA A 376 -15.77 -1.11 -5.95
N SER A 377 -15.21 -2.28 -5.60
CA SER A 377 -15.15 -3.44 -6.48
C SER A 377 -16.54 -3.99 -6.81
N VAL A 378 -17.41 -4.13 -5.80
CA VAL A 378 -18.81 -4.54 -5.99
C VAL A 378 -19.55 -3.53 -6.85
N LEU A 379 -19.43 -2.23 -6.57
CA LEU A 379 -20.09 -1.17 -7.31
C LEU A 379 -19.74 -1.23 -8.81
N ILE A 380 -18.46 -1.27 -9.16
CA ILE A 380 -18.03 -1.34 -10.56
C ILE A 380 -18.41 -2.68 -11.20
N THR A 381 -18.36 -3.79 -10.44
CA THR A 381 -18.77 -5.11 -10.97
C THR A 381 -20.27 -5.14 -11.31
N VAL A 382 -21.11 -4.55 -10.45
CA VAL A 382 -22.56 -4.42 -10.71
C VAL A 382 -22.80 -3.55 -11.94
N ILE A 383 -22.10 -2.41 -12.05
CA ILE A 383 -22.18 -1.55 -13.25
C ILE A 383 -21.77 -2.32 -14.49
N ALA A 384 -20.61 -3.00 -14.46
CA ALA A 384 -20.07 -3.77 -15.57
C ALA A 384 -20.99 -4.93 -16.01
N SER A 385 -21.70 -5.56 -15.06
CA SER A 385 -22.64 -6.65 -15.35
C SER A 385 -23.83 -6.23 -16.24
N GLY A 386 -24.12 -4.92 -16.32
CA GLY A 386 -25.14 -4.37 -17.20
C GLY A 386 -24.69 -4.19 -18.66
N TYR A 387 -23.41 -4.45 -18.98
CA TYR A 387 -22.84 -4.24 -20.31
C TYR A 387 -22.32 -5.56 -20.89
N SER A 388 -22.37 -5.68 -22.23
CA SER A 388 -21.64 -6.75 -22.91
C SER A 388 -20.12 -6.55 -22.74
N GLN A 389 -19.32 -7.61 -22.87
CA GLN A 389 -17.87 -7.49 -22.80
C GLN A 389 -17.29 -6.52 -23.85
N ALA A 390 -17.93 -6.44 -25.02
CA ALA A 390 -17.53 -5.50 -26.07
C ALA A 390 -17.80 -4.05 -25.66
N ASP A 391 -18.99 -3.77 -25.10
CA ASP A 391 -19.37 -2.43 -24.64
C ASP A 391 -18.59 -2.01 -23.40
N TYR A 392 -18.30 -2.95 -22.50
CA TYR A 392 -17.43 -2.69 -21.35
C TYR A 392 -16.07 -2.18 -21.82
N ASN A 393 -15.43 -2.87 -22.77
CA ASN A 393 -14.10 -2.49 -23.25
C ASN A 393 -14.10 -1.20 -24.08
N LYS A 394 -15.17 -0.91 -24.80
CA LYS A 394 -15.27 0.29 -25.66
C LYS A 394 -15.78 1.54 -24.94
N ILE A 395 -16.59 1.38 -23.90
CA ILE A 395 -17.34 2.48 -23.27
C ILE A 395 -17.00 2.56 -21.77
N VAL A 396 -17.33 1.53 -20.99
CA VAL A 396 -17.22 1.58 -19.52
C VAL A 396 -15.75 1.73 -19.08
N LYS A 397 -14.86 0.88 -19.61
CA LYS A 397 -13.45 0.88 -19.25
C LYS A 397 -12.79 2.24 -19.55
N PRO A 398 -12.84 2.79 -20.78
CA PRO A 398 -12.16 4.05 -21.08
C PRO A 398 -12.84 5.28 -20.43
N GLU A 399 -14.16 5.31 -20.27
CA GLU A 399 -14.86 6.51 -19.77
C GLU A 399 -15.04 6.54 -18.24
N LEU A 400 -15.10 5.38 -17.59
CA LEU A 400 -15.30 5.28 -16.14
C LEU A 400 -14.07 4.73 -15.41
N VAL A 401 -13.56 3.57 -15.82
CA VAL A 401 -12.52 2.84 -15.06
C VAL A 401 -11.13 3.46 -15.20
N VAL A 402 -10.72 3.83 -16.42
CA VAL A 402 -9.40 4.42 -16.70
C VAL A 402 -9.18 5.75 -15.96
N PRO A 403 -10.13 6.70 -15.93
CA PRO A 403 -9.97 7.91 -15.12
C PRO A 403 -9.78 7.63 -13.63
N ILE A 404 -10.52 6.66 -13.07
CA ILE A 404 -10.35 6.24 -11.67
C ILE A 404 -8.95 5.62 -11.47
N LEU A 405 -8.49 4.81 -12.43
CA LEU A 405 -7.14 4.23 -12.44
C LEU A 405 -6.05 5.32 -12.46
N ASN A 406 -6.24 6.40 -13.21
CA ASN A 406 -5.29 7.52 -13.25
C ASN A 406 -5.24 8.20 -11.88
N LEU A 407 -6.39 8.56 -11.30
CA LEU A 407 -6.44 9.16 -9.96
C LEU A 407 -5.85 8.26 -8.86
N ARG A 408 -6.09 6.95 -8.95
CA ARG A 408 -5.43 5.93 -8.11
C ARG A 408 -3.92 6.04 -8.22
N THR A 409 -3.39 6.09 -9.44
CA THR A 409 -1.95 6.16 -9.69
C THR A 409 -1.37 7.44 -9.11
N TRP A 410 -2.05 8.59 -9.23
CA TRP A 410 -1.65 9.84 -8.56
C TRP A 410 -1.58 9.69 -7.03
N ALA A 411 -2.61 9.11 -6.41
CA ALA A 411 -2.59 8.87 -4.97
C ALA A 411 -1.40 7.99 -4.54
N PHE A 412 -1.06 6.98 -5.34
CA PHE A 412 0.12 6.16 -5.10
C PHE A 412 1.44 6.93 -5.29
N ILE A 413 1.58 7.79 -6.29
CA ILE A 413 2.78 8.63 -6.44
C ILE A 413 2.94 9.61 -5.26
N PHE A 414 1.85 10.24 -4.79
CA PHE A 414 1.89 11.05 -3.57
C PHE A 414 2.40 10.24 -2.37
N CYS A 415 1.92 9.00 -2.24
CA CYS A 415 2.36 8.09 -1.20
C CYS A 415 3.86 7.78 -1.31
N PHE A 416 4.33 7.28 -2.45
CA PHE A 416 5.72 6.83 -2.59
C PHE A 416 6.72 7.96 -2.49
N PHE A 417 6.39 9.13 -3.04
CA PHE A 417 7.20 10.32 -2.86
C PHE A 417 7.27 10.73 -1.38
N SER A 418 6.13 10.74 -0.69
CA SER A 418 6.08 11.02 0.76
C SER A 418 6.86 10.01 1.59
N ILE A 419 6.88 8.72 1.22
CA ILE A 419 7.72 7.70 1.88
C ILE A 419 9.19 8.08 1.73
N GLY A 420 9.65 8.41 0.53
CA GLY A 420 11.04 8.82 0.31
C GLY A 420 11.39 10.08 1.11
N LEU A 421 10.49 11.07 1.12
CA LEU A 421 10.67 12.33 1.84
C LEU A 421 10.75 12.18 3.36
N THR A 422 10.11 11.16 3.92
CA THR A 422 10.05 10.91 5.37
C THR A 422 11.06 9.85 5.84
N THR A 423 11.74 9.17 4.93
CA THR A 423 12.72 8.13 5.27
C THR A 423 14.12 8.72 5.49
N ARG A 424 14.78 8.36 6.60
CA ARG A 424 16.14 8.79 6.94
C ARG A 424 17.04 7.58 7.22
N PHE A 425 18.07 7.36 6.41
CA PHE A 425 18.95 6.18 6.58
C PHE A 425 19.66 6.16 7.94
N ARG A 426 20.01 7.34 8.47
CA ARG A 426 20.61 7.47 9.81
C ARG A 426 19.70 6.93 10.92
N GLU A 427 18.39 7.13 10.80
CA GLU A 427 17.41 6.63 11.77
C GLU A 427 17.16 5.12 11.61
N LEU A 428 17.36 4.57 10.42
CA LEU A 428 17.25 3.14 10.19
C LEU A 428 18.40 2.35 10.83
N ALA A 429 19.59 2.95 10.91
CA ALA A 429 20.79 2.33 11.47
C ALA A 429 20.72 2.08 13.00
N SER A 430 19.79 2.72 13.74
CA SER A 430 19.73 2.63 15.20
C SER A 430 18.94 1.44 15.76
N ALA A 431 18.36 0.57 14.91
CA ALA A 431 17.48 -0.52 15.34
C ALA A 431 18.20 -1.75 15.95
N GLY A 432 19.53 -1.82 15.83
CA GLY A 432 20.36 -2.89 16.40
C GLY A 432 20.43 -4.17 15.54
N ILE A 433 21.53 -4.90 15.68
CA ILE A 433 21.83 -6.07 14.82
C ILE A 433 20.93 -7.27 15.09
N LYS A 434 20.50 -7.48 16.34
CA LYS A 434 19.68 -8.65 16.70
C LYS A 434 18.28 -8.60 16.05
N PRO A 435 17.52 -7.49 16.15
CA PRO A 435 16.27 -7.34 15.39
C PRO A 435 16.46 -7.49 13.89
N PHE A 436 17.55 -6.94 13.34
CA PHE A 436 17.88 -7.05 11.92
C PHE A 436 18.06 -8.50 11.47
N LEU A 437 18.91 -9.27 12.14
CA LEU A 437 19.14 -10.67 11.78
C LEU A 437 17.89 -11.53 11.96
N ALA A 438 17.12 -11.31 13.04
CA ALA A 438 15.87 -12.04 13.26
C ALA A 438 14.85 -11.76 12.14
N PHE A 439 14.66 -10.50 11.76
CA PHE A 439 13.76 -10.14 10.66
C PHE A 439 14.26 -10.70 9.33
N THR A 440 15.56 -10.58 9.05
CA THR A 440 16.22 -11.08 7.84
C THR A 440 16.05 -12.58 7.68
N SER A 441 16.09 -13.37 8.76
CA SER A 441 15.82 -14.80 8.70
C SER A 441 14.43 -15.11 8.12
N GLY A 442 13.44 -14.32 8.53
CA GLY A 442 12.09 -14.38 7.96
C GLY A 442 12.05 -13.92 6.52
N VAL A 443 12.79 -12.88 6.16
CA VAL A 443 12.87 -12.39 4.77
C VAL A 443 13.35 -13.48 3.83
N VAL A 444 14.45 -14.15 4.17
CA VAL A 444 15.01 -15.24 3.34
C VAL A 444 13.98 -16.34 3.14
N VAL A 445 13.33 -16.80 4.23
CA VAL A 445 12.30 -17.84 4.14
C VAL A 445 11.07 -17.36 3.37
N ASN A 446 10.60 -16.13 3.61
CA ASN A 446 9.45 -15.54 2.94
C ASN A 446 9.67 -15.44 1.42
N VAL A 447 10.84 -14.96 1.00
CA VAL A 447 11.19 -14.80 -0.41
C VAL A 447 11.26 -16.17 -1.10
N ILE A 448 11.95 -17.13 -0.50
CA ILE A 448 12.11 -18.48 -1.08
C ILE A 448 10.78 -19.22 -1.11
N LEU A 449 10.04 -19.24 -0.01
CA LEU A 449 8.76 -19.94 0.07
C LEU A 449 7.72 -19.29 -0.83
N GLY A 450 7.65 -17.95 -0.83
CA GLY A 450 6.77 -17.21 -1.73
C GLY A 450 7.09 -17.46 -3.20
N PHE A 451 8.38 -17.58 -3.54
CA PHE A 451 8.83 -17.94 -4.88
C PHE A 451 8.34 -19.34 -5.27
N VAL A 452 8.63 -20.35 -4.45
CA VAL A 452 8.23 -21.74 -4.70
C VAL A 452 6.71 -21.86 -4.86
N LEU A 453 5.94 -21.26 -3.95
CA LEU A 453 4.48 -21.33 -4.02
C LEU A 453 3.94 -20.61 -5.26
N SER A 454 4.43 -19.42 -5.58
CA SER A 454 3.91 -18.64 -6.72
C SER A 454 4.34 -19.23 -8.08
N THR A 455 5.57 -19.75 -8.18
CA THR A 455 6.18 -20.17 -9.47
C THR A 455 6.16 -21.66 -9.73
N MET A 456 5.92 -22.50 -8.72
CA MET A 456 5.89 -23.96 -8.89
C MET A 456 4.53 -24.55 -8.51
N VAL A 457 3.97 -24.16 -7.36
CA VAL A 457 2.71 -24.75 -6.85
C VAL A 457 1.48 -24.13 -7.50
N PHE A 458 1.41 -22.80 -7.51
CA PHE A 458 0.27 -22.02 -7.99
C PHE A 458 0.56 -21.29 -9.30
N ALA A 459 1.63 -21.65 -10.03
CA ALA A 459 2.01 -20.95 -11.27
C ALA A 459 0.89 -20.91 -12.30
N ASN A 460 0.29 -22.07 -12.59
CA ASN A 460 -0.86 -22.17 -13.50
C ASN A 460 -2.06 -21.34 -13.04
N TYR A 461 -2.20 -21.12 -11.73
CA TYR A 461 -3.28 -20.31 -11.19
C TYR A 461 -3.03 -18.82 -11.47
N TRP A 462 -1.86 -18.34 -11.08
CA TRP A 462 -1.47 -16.94 -11.23
C TRP A 462 -1.22 -16.52 -12.68
N SER A 463 -0.97 -17.46 -13.59
CA SER A 463 -0.87 -17.17 -15.02
C SER A 463 -2.23 -16.96 -15.70
N ASN A 464 -3.34 -17.36 -15.07
CA ASN A 464 -4.68 -17.36 -15.69
C ASN A 464 -5.68 -16.45 -14.96
N LEU A 465 -5.23 -15.34 -14.36
CA LEU A 465 -6.11 -14.41 -13.61
C LEU A 465 -7.20 -13.73 -14.45
N GLN A 466 -7.11 -13.75 -15.79
CA GLN A 466 -8.05 -13.09 -16.70
C GLN A 466 -8.97 -14.07 -17.46
N HIS A 467 -9.01 -15.34 -17.07
CA HIS A 467 -9.82 -16.38 -17.73
C HIS A 467 -10.90 -16.96 -16.82
#